data_AF-A0A9D4J7W6-F1
#
_entry.id   AF-A0A9D4J7W6-F1
#
_cell.length_a   1.000
_cell.length_b   1.000
_cell.length_c   1.000
_cell.angle_alpha   90.00
_cell.angle_beta   90.00
_cell.angle_gamma   90.00
#
_symmetry.space_group_name_H-M   'P 1'
#
loop_
_entity.id
_entity.type
_entity.pdbx_description
1 polymer ?
#
loop_
_entity_poly.entity_id
_entity_poly.type
_entity_poly.pdbx_seq_one_letter_code
_entity_poly.pdbx_strand_id
1 'polypeptide(L)' 'MGEWLSYIDTMLKMERRFGTKELPELSKVKFHQTMQGQQEYLEEWADRVLTIATPAF' A
#
# COMPACT_ATOMS: atom_id res chain seq x y z
N MET A 1 13.10 -6.77 33.62
CA MET A 1 13.96 -6.37 32.49
C MET A 1 13.05 -6.23 31.28
N GLY A 2 12.77 -5.00 30.84
CA GLY A 2 11.93 -4.77 29.66
C GLY A 2 12.74 -5.05 28.41
N GLU A 3 12.32 -6.01 27.61
CA GLU A 3 12.92 -6.27 26.30
C GLU A 3 12.72 -5.03 25.43
N TRP A 4 13.81 -4.33 25.12
CA TRP A 4 13.82 -3.31 24.08
C TRP A 4 13.62 -4.03 22.76
N LEU A 5 12.35 -4.17 22.34
CA LEU A 5 12.04 -4.65 21.00
C LEU A 5 12.70 -3.70 20.02
N SER A 6 13.59 -4.23 19.18
CA SER A 6 14.12 -3.49 18.05
C SER A 6 12.95 -2.96 17.23
N TYR A 7 13.11 -1.78 16.64
CA TYR A 7 12.12 -1.21 15.72
C TYR A 7 11.66 -2.25 14.68
N ILE A 8 12.60 -3.05 14.19
CA ILE A 8 12.36 -4.14 13.23
C ILE A 8 11.46 -5.23 13.81
N ASP A 9 11.68 -5.65 15.06
CA ASP A 9 10.87 -6.69 15.70
C ASP A 9 9.43 -6.23 15.94
N THR A 10 9.26 -4.94 16.26
CA THR A 10 7.94 -4.34 16.44
C THR A 10 7.20 -4.24 15.10
N MET A 11 7.91 -3.82 14.05
CA MET A 11 7.37 -3.75 12.68
C MET A 11 6.94 -5.14 12.18
N LEU A 12 7.79 -6.16 12.31
CA LEU A 12 7.48 -7.52 11.88
C LEU A 12 6.29 -8.12 12.66
N LYS A 13 6.14 -7.80 13.95
CA LYS A 13 4.98 -8.21 14.75
C LYS A 13 3.70 -7.48 14.29
N MET A 14 3.79 -6.22 13.92
CA MET A 14 2.69 -5.45 13.35
C MET A 14 2.27 -6.03 11.99
N GLU A 15 3.23 -6.25 11.08
CA GLU A 15 2.98 -6.84 9.77
C GLU A 15 2.40 -8.25 9.85
N ARG A 16 2.88 -9.10 10.77
CA ARG A 16 2.28 -10.44 10.98
C ARG A 16 0.87 -10.39 11.54
N ARG A 17 0.58 -9.43 12.44
CA ARG A 17 -0.69 -9.40 13.17
C ARG A 17 -1.80 -8.68 12.41
N PHE A 18 -1.45 -7.70 11.60
CA PHE A 18 -2.39 -6.89 10.83
C PHE A 18 -2.36 -7.21 9.32
N GLY A 19 -1.37 -8.00 8.87
CA GLY A 19 -1.03 -8.13 7.47
C GLY A 19 -0.41 -6.83 6.94
N THR A 20 0.39 -6.90 5.88
CA THR A 20 0.63 -5.75 4.98
C THR A 20 -0.67 -5.38 4.25
N LYS A 21 -1.78 -5.26 4.96
CA LYS A 21 -3.02 -4.79 4.41
C LYS A 21 -2.97 -3.28 4.56
N GLU A 22 -2.43 -2.65 3.52
CA GLU A 22 -2.66 -1.22 3.32
C GLU A 22 -4.13 -0.92 3.61
N LEU A 23 -4.39 0.05 4.48
CA LEU A 23 -5.76 0.39 4.86
C LEU A 23 -6.54 0.73 3.58
N PRO A 24 -7.74 0.16 3.36
CA PRO A 24 -8.54 0.45 2.16
C PRO A 24 -8.75 1.94 1.92
N GLU A 25 -8.82 2.73 2.99
CA GLU A 25 -8.90 4.19 2.96
C GLU A 25 -7.66 4.82 2.32
N LEU A 26 -6.47 4.29 2.59
CA LEU A 26 -5.22 4.76 1.98
C LEU A 26 -5.19 4.44 0.49
N SER A 27 -5.65 3.23 0.10
CA SER A 27 -5.75 2.83 -1.29
C SER A 27 -6.78 3.66 -2.07
N LYS A 28 -7.91 4.02 -1.44
CA LYS A 28 -8.87 4.98 -2.00
C LYS A 28 -8.23 6.35 -2.24
N VAL A 29 -7.45 6.87 -1.28
CA VAL A 29 -6.74 8.15 -1.44
C VAL A 29 -5.74 8.07 -2.59
N LYS A 30 -4.94 7.00 -2.66
CA LYS A 30 -3.99 6.79 -3.77
C LYS A 30 -4.71 6.71 -5.12
N PHE A 31 -5.83 6.00 -5.20
CA PHE A 31 -6.64 5.91 -6.42
C PHE A 31 -7.12 7.29 -6.90
N HIS A 32 -7.69 8.11 -6.00
CA HIS A 32 -8.15 9.48 -6.35
C HIS A 32 -7.00 10.40 -6.79
N GLN A 33 -5.78 10.15 -6.30
CA GLN A 33 -4.59 10.92 -6.66
C GLN A 33 -3.86 10.35 -7.88
N THR A 34 -4.26 9.18 -8.39
CA THR A 34 -3.59 8.53 -9.51
C THR A 34 -3.95 9.26 -10.79
N MET A 35 -2.93 9.79 -11.46
CA MET A 35 -3.02 10.44 -12.76
C MET A 35 -2.05 9.74 -13.72
N GLN A 36 -2.41 9.68 -15.00
CA GLN A 36 -1.52 9.17 -16.03
C GLN A 36 -0.28 10.07 -16.13
N GLY A 37 0.90 9.47 -16.12
CA GLY A 37 2.15 10.19 -16.34
C GLY A 37 2.26 10.67 -17.79
N GLN A 38 2.94 11.81 -18.04
CA GLN A 38 3.10 12.37 -19.39
C GLN A 38 3.78 11.44 -20.40
N GLN A 39 4.55 10.45 -19.93
CA GLN A 39 5.31 9.49 -20.74
C GLN A 39 4.87 8.04 -20.48
N GLU A 40 3.77 7.84 -19.74
CA GLU A 40 3.28 6.53 -19.37
C GLU A 40 2.35 5.98 -20.46
N TYR A 41 2.61 4.75 -20.91
CA TYR A 41 1.71 4.08 -21.84
C TYR A 41 0.37 3.77 -21.17
N LEU A 42 -0.71 3.78 -21.95
CA LEU A 42 -2.06 3.54 -21.42
C LEU A 42 -2.19 2.19 -20.72
N GLU A 43 -1.51 1.17 -21.23
CA GLU A 43 -1.50 -0.19 -20.66
C GLU A 43 -0.84 -0.23 -19.28
N GLU A 44 0.33 0.38 -19.15
CA GLU A 44 1.07 0.51 -17.88
C GLU A 44 0.26 1.28 -16.84
N TRP A 45 -0.42 2.35 -17.29
CA TRP A 45 -1.31 3.13 -16.43
C TRP A 45 -2.50 2.30 -15.96
N ALA A 46 -3.13 1.52 -16.84
CA ALA A 46 -4.28 0.68 -16.51
C ALA A 46 -3.91 -0.41 -15.48
N ASP A 47 -2.77 -1.08 -15.66
CA ASP A 47 -2.28 -2.10 -14.72
C ASP A 47 -2.00 -1.50 -13.33
N ARG A 48 -1.42 -0.30 -13.30
CA ARG A 48 -1.14 0.42 -12.05
C ARG A 48 -2.43 0.83 -11.34
N VAL A 49 -3.40 1.36 -12.09
CA VAL A 49 -4.72 1.73 -11.54
C VAL A 49 -5.43 0.49 -10.97
N LEU A 50 -5.40 -0.64 -11.67
CA LEU A 50 -5.97 -1.92 -11.20
C LEU A 50 -5.31 -2.39 -9.91
N THR A 51 -3.98 -2.31 -9.83
CA THR A 51 -3.21 -2.68 -8.64
C THR A 51 -3.57 -1.82 -7.43
N ILE A 52 -3.82 -0.52 -7.64
CA ILE A 52 -4.21 0.42 -6.58
C ILE A 52 -5.69 0.26 -6.19
N ALA A 53 -6.56 -0.05 -7.16
CA ALA A 53 -8.00 -0.22 -6.94
C ALA A 53 -8.36 -1.53 -6.23
N THR A 54 -7.62 -2.62 -6.48
CA THR A 54 -7.89 -3.96 -5.91
C THR A 54 -7.93 -3.99 -4.36
N PRO A 55 -7.05 -3.29 -3.62
CA PRO A 55 -7.18 -3.18 -2.16
C PRO A 55 -8.18 -2.11 -1.71
N ALA A 56 -8.62 -1.20 -2.59
CA ALA A 56 -9.54 -0.11 -2.28
C ALA A 56 -11.03 -0.53 -2.31
N PHE A 57 -11.37 -1.57 -3.09
CA PHE A 57 -12.73 -2.06 -3.36
C PHE A 57 -12.77 -3.59 -3.37
#